data_AF-R5WFU7-F1
#
_entry.id   AF-R5WFU7-F1
#
_cell.length_a   1.000
_cell.length_b   1.000
_cell.length_c   1.000
_cell.angle_alpha   90.00
_cell.angle_beta   90.00
_cell.angle_gamma   90.00
#
_symmetry.space_group_name_H-M   'P 1'
#
loop_
_entity.id
_entity.type
_entity.pdbx_description
1 polymer ?
#
loop_
_entity_poly.entity_id
_entity_poly.type
_entity_poly.pdbx_seq_one_letter_code
_entity_poly.pdbx_strand_id
1 'polypeptide(L)'
;MNATSMLPWEKKVMKYLDTSKNSVLYRVTPYFAGKELLARGVEIEAYSVEDHGKGVCIHVFVYNVQPGIKIDYATGKNSADK
;
A
#
# COMPACT_ATOMS: atom_id res chain seq x y z
N MET A 1 -6.58 10.68 -1.49
CA MET A 1 -5.14 10.65 -1.16
C MET A 1 -4.58 9.24 -0.91
N ASN A 2 -5.22 8.16 -1.37
CA ASN A 2 -4.65 6.80 -1.32
C ASN A 2 -3.45 6.65 -2.27
N ALA A 3 -3.47 7.39 -3.38
CA ALA A 3 -2.35 7.47 -4.31
C ALA A 3 -1.10 8.09 -3.65
N THR A 4 -1.24 9.06 -2.74
CA THR A 4 -0.06 9.78 -2.21
C THR A 4 0.80 8.89 -1.29
N SER A 5 0.19 7.96 -0.57
CA SER A 5 0.88 7.08 0.37
C SER A 5 1.38 5.77 -0.25
N MET A 6 0.69 5.23 -1.27
CA MET A 6 1.09 3.99 -1.96
C MET A 6 2.06 4.23 -3.13
N LEU A 7 1.89 5.35 -3.86
CA LEU A 7 2.67 5.66 -5.06
C LEU A 7 4.19 5.66 -4.87
N PRO A 8 4.77 6.10 -3.73
CA PRO A 8 6.21 5.99 -3.53
C PRO A 8 6.73 4.55 -3.60
N TRP A 9 5.97 3.60 -3.04
CA TRP A 9 6.32 2.18 -3.02
C TRP A 9 6.16 1.56 -4.40
N GLU A 10 5.05 1.85 -5.07
CA GLU A 10 4.80 1.43 -6.46
C GLU A 10 5.89 1.95 -7.40
N LYS A 11 6.27 3.24 -7.28
CA LYS A 11 7.35 3.84 -8.07
C LYS A 11 8.70 3.20 -7.80
N LYS A 12 8.99 2.80 -6.57
CA LYS A 12 10.25 2.10 -6.24
C LYS A 12 10.33 0.76 -6.97
N VAL A 13 9.24 -0.01 -6.99
CA VAL A 13 9.14 -1.28 -7.73
C VAL A 13 9.24 -1.04 -9.24
N MET A 14 8.47 -0.09 -9.78
CA MET A 14 8.51 0.25 -11.21
C MET A 14 9.92 0.65 -11.66
N LYS A 15 10.59 1.53 -10.93
CA LYS A 15 11.96 1.96 -11.28
C LYS A 15 12.96 0.80 -11.31
N TYR A 16 12.81 -0.18 -10.41
CA TYR A 16 13.63 -1.38 -10.42
C TYR A 16 13.36 -2.26 -11.66
N LEU A 17 12.09 -2.43 -12.03
CA LEU A 17 11.69 -3.17 -13.23
C LEU A 17 12.13 -2.47 -14.52
N ASP A 18 12.06 -1.13 -14.59
CA ASP A 18 12.47 -0.36 -15.77
C ASP A 18 13.99 -0.43 -16.03
N THR A 19 14.79 -0.68 -14.99
CA THR A 19 16.25 -0.67 -15.05
C THR A 19 16.86 -2.07 -15.04
N SER A 20 16.05 -3.12 -14.96
CA SER A 20 16.49 -4.51 -14.91
C SER A 20 15.63 -5.42 -15.78
N LYS A 21 16.05 -6.68 -15.97
CA LYS A 21 15.17 -7.74 -16.49
C LYS A 21 14.68 -8.68 -15.39
N ASN A 22 14.76 -8.20 -14.14
CA ASN A 22 14.48 -8.98 -12.96
C ASN A 22 12.99 -8.94 -12.64
N SER A 23 12.56 -9.88 -11.82
CA SER A 23 11.20 -10.08 -11.38
C SER A 23 11.04 -9.62 -9.94
N VAL A 24 9.84 -9.17 -9.59
CA VAL A 24 9.49 -8.77 -8.22
C VAL A 24 8.27 -9.57 -7.78
N LEU A 25 8.38 -10.26 -6.64
CA LEU A 25 7.22 -10.76 -5.91
C LEU A 25 6.55 -9.56 -5.24
N TYR A 26 5.29 -9.30 -5.56
CA TYR A 26 4.54 -8.18 -5.03
C TYR A 26 3.21 -8.67 -4.46
N ARG A 27 2.94 -8.37 -3.19
CA ARG A 27 1.69 -8.72 -2.51
C ARG A 27 1.14 -7.51 -1.77
N VAL A 28 -0.17 -7.33 -1.89
CA VAL A 28 -0.91 -6.31 -1.14
C VAL A 28 -2.04 -6.98 -0.38
N THR A 29 -2.00 -6.91 0.94
CA THR A 29 -2.98 -7.53 1.84
C THR A 29 -3.80 -6.43 2.54
N PRO A 30 -5.10 -6.28 2.25
CA PRO A 30 -5.93 -5.33 2.97
C PRO A 30 -6.26 -5.83 4.38
N TYR A 31 -6.25 -4.92 5.35
CA TYR A 31 -6.64 -5.21 6.73
C TYR A 31 -8.02 -4.63 7.06
N PHE A 32 -8.97 -5.49 7.38
CA PHE A 32 -10.32 -5.13 7.82
C PHE A 32 -10.48 -5.45 9.31
N ALA A 33 -11.07 -4.53 10.09
CA ALA A 33 -11.42 -4.84 11.46
C ALA A 33 -12.84 -5.42 11.53
N GLY A 34 -12.97 -6.69 11.91
CA GLY A 34 -14.27 -7.35 12.07
C GLY A 34 -15.07 -7.43 10.77
N LYS A 35 -16.23 -6.76 10.72
CA LYS A 35 -17.16 -6.77 9.57
C LYS A 35 -17.15 -5.45 8.79
N GLU A 36 -16.10 -4.66 8.94
CA GLU A 36 -15.95 -3.40 8.20
C GLU A 36 -15.95 -3.64 6.69
N LEU A 37 -16.64 -2.75 5.95
CA LEU A 37 -16.67 -2.79 4.49
C LEU A 37 -15.47 -2.08 3.85
N LEU A 38 -14.75 -1.27 4.62
CA LEU A 38 -13.57 -0.55 4.17
C LEU A 38 -12.36 -0.96 5.00
N ALA A 39 -11.24 -1.25 4.32
CA ALA A 39 -10.00 -1.60 4.99
C ALA A 39 -9.46 -0.40 5.78
N ARG A 40 -8.89 -0.67 6.96
CA ARG A 40 -8.19 0.31 7.80
C ARG A 40 -6.83 0.69 7.23
N GLY A 41 -6.29 -0.16 6.37
CA GLY A 41 -5.03 0.03 5.67
C GLY A 41 -4.70 -1.20 4.85
N VAL A 42 -3.54 -1.15 4.21
CA VAL A 42 -2.99 -2.25 3.42
C VAL A 42 -1.56 -2.52 3.83
N GLU A 43 -1.22 -3.80 3.92
CA GLU A 43 0.16 -4.26 4.01
C GLU A 43 0.70 -4.46 2.60
N ILE A 44 1.85 -3.85 2.29
CA ILE A 44 2.53 -3.95 1.01
C ILE A 44 3.86 -4.66 1.22
N GLU A 45 4.04 -5.74 0.47
CA GLU A 45 5.24 -6.55 0.45
C GLU A 45 5.80 -6.60 -0.96
N ALA A 46 7.10 -6.34 -1.10
CA ALA A 46 7.79 -6.43 -2.38
C ALA A 46 9.18 -7.03 -2.20
N TYR A 47 9.54 -8.00 -3.04
CA TYR A 47 10.84 -8.67 -2.99
C TYR A 47 11.36 -8.95 -4.41
N SER A 48 12.54 -8.44 -4.73
CA SER A 48 13.23 -8.75 -5.99
C SER A 48 13.89 -10.13 -5.95
N VAL A 49 13.57 -10.97 -6.93
CA VAL A 49 13.88 -12.41 -6.85
C VAL A 49 15.34 -12.71 -7.18
N GLU A 50 15.82 -12.19 -8.30
CA GLU A 50 17.11 -12.55 -8.91
C GLU A 50 18.30 -11.94 -8.18
N ASP A 51 18.12 -10.81 -7.50
CA ASP A 51 19.16 -10.15 -6.72
C ASP A 51 19.01 -10.37 -5.20
N HIS A 52 18.11 -11.29 -4.81
CA HIS A 52 17.82 -11.63 -3.43
C HIS A 52 17.41 -10.44 -2.55
N GLY A 53 16.57 -9.56 -3.09
CA GLY A 53 16.02 -8.42 -2.35
C GLY A 53 16.95 -7.21 -2.27
N LYS A 54 18.09 -7.21 -2.96
CA LYS A 54 19.05 -6.09 -2.94
C LYS A 54 18.47 -4.81 -3.54
N GLY A 55 17.71 -4.91 -4.62
CA GLY A 55 17.05 -3.78 -5.26
C GLY A 55 15.73 -3.43 -4.59
N VAL A 56 14.90 -4.43 -4.31
CA VAL A 56 13.58 -4.27 -3.68
C VAL A 56 13.42 -5.29 -2.56
N CYS A 57 13.36 -4.80 -1.32
CA CYS A 57 12.89 -5.55 -0.15
C CYS A 57 12.08 -4.59 0.71
N ILE A 58 10.76 -4.74 0.67
CA ILE A 58 9.81 -3.80 1.29
C ILE A 58 8.78 -4.61 2.07
N HIS A 59 8.49 -4.16 3.28
CA HIS A 59 7.39 -4.61 4.11
C HIS A 59 6.87 -3.40 4.87
N VAL A 60 5.72 -2.87 4.46
CA VAL A 60 5.17 -1.62 5.00
C VAL A 60 3.67 -1.71 5.17
N PHE A 61 3.15 -1.05 6.21
CA PHE A 61 1.71 -0.87 6.39
C PHE A 61 1.32 0.56 6.03
N VAL A 62 0.37 0.70 5.10
CA VAL A 62 -0.16 1.99 4.64
C VAL A 62 -1.56 2.17 5.20
N TYR A 63 -1.71 3.11 6.13
CA TYR A 63 -2.99 3.44 6.73
C TYR A 63 -3.94 4.09 5.72
N ASN A 64 -5.21 3.69 5.73
CA ASN A 64 -6.27 4.28 4.92
C ASN A 64 -6.85 5.52 5.62
N VAL A 65 -6.00 6.52 5.88
CA VAL A 65 -6.37 7.78 6.54
C VAL A 65 -6.13 8.96 5.62
N GLN A 66 -6.93 10.02 5.79
CA GLN A 66 -6.73 11.27 5.10
C GLN A 66 -6.87 12.43 6.08
N PRO A 67 -5.86 13.31 6.21
CA PRO A 67 -5.96 14.49 7.07
C PRO A 67 -7.20 15.33 6.76
N GLY A 68 -7.94 15.73 7.79
CA GLY A 68 -9.17 16.51 7.66
C GLY A 68 -10.39 15.72 7.18
N ILE A 69 -10.31 14.39 7.10
CA ILE A 69 -11.44 13.53 6.73
C ILE A 69 -11.64 12.45 7.79
N LYS A 70 -12.87 12.39 8.33
CA LYS A 70 -13.34 11.27 9.13
C LYS A 70 -13.94 10.21 8.22
N ILE A 71 -13.46 8.98 8.37
CA ILE A 71 -13.90 7.82 7.58
C ILE A 71 -14.68 6.88 8.49
N ASP A 72 -15.89 6.51 8.06
CA ASP A 72 -16.66 5.41 8.63
C ASP A 72 -16.31 4.13 7.88
N TYR A 73 -15.50 3.28 8.51
CA TYR A 73 -15.02 2.03 7.91
C TYR A 73 -16.09 0.93 7.88
N ALA A 74 -17.14 1.05 8.70
CA ALA A 74 -18.23 0.10 8.69
C ALA A 74 -19.10 0.27 7.45
N THR A 75 -19.31 1.51 6.99
CA THR A 75 -20.20 1.81 5.86
C THR A 75 -19.49 2.31 4.60
N GLY A 76 -18.21 2.69 4.71
CA GLY A 76 -17.44 3.31 3.62
C GLY A 76 -17.73 4.81 3.40
N LYS A 77 -18.59 5.42 4.22
CA LYS A 77 -18.89 6.87 4.13
C LYS A 77 -17.75 7.70 4.71
N ASN A 78 -17.65 8.96 4.28
CA ASN A 78 -16.70 9.92 4.84
C ASN A 78 -17.33 11.30 5.04
N SER A 79 -16.74 12.10 5.91
CA SER A 79 -17.10 13.50 6.16
C SER A 79 -15.87 14.33 6.46
N ALA A 80 -15.92 15.63 6.21
CA ALA A 80 -14.87 16.53 6.69
C ALA A 80 -14.81 16.51 8.23
N ASP A 81 -13.61 16.40 8.79
CA ASP A 81 -13.37 16.68 10.21
C ASP A 81 -13.56 18.19 10.39
N LYS A 82 -14.55 18.57 11.20
CA LYS A 82 -14.84 19.97 11.54
C LYS A 82 -14.00 20.40 12.74
#